data_AF-A0A166G078-F1
#
_entry.id   AF-A0A166G078-F1
#
_cell.length_a   1.000
_cell.length_b   1.000
_cell.length_c   1.000
_cell.angle_alpha   90.00
_cell.angle_beta   90.00
_cell.angle_gamma   90.00
#
_symmetry.space_group_name_H-M   'P 1'
#
loop_
_entity.id
_entity.type
_entity.pdbx_description
1 polymer ?
#
loop_
_entity_poly.entity_id
_entity_poly.type
_entity_poly.pdbx_seq_one_letter_code
_entity_poly.pdbx_strand_id
1 'polypeptide(L)'
;MNSPTSTAFDIAESPPPSVIADTASTPAPVTSSRHYALGDLTFFRVEGTLFRFDRSLLDQEMDTIPRGVGSKEDPIELKHIRSSDFEILLDFLKLGIIHDKKPPVTVFDWTSIIAVCCILGMQRVQKLACETLSDQQHTLIDQHKTLMDQHKTLLDQHETLLHQQNASLNISSAGAGFDRATCGLYFLIREKGTVNQLGTYESSNTEGAQLQLWPRSEGSNTKSQIFFIDNSGALCHAVSGLAVDIVDDVPVLRQRRPVSGHPNPWSHPLPEFSFAHSQIRVKFLSDPSLPSCSDDLYPKDSWATNNFVLALHSEKNFHTHPIADFSPWIPATVTGSFQYETRANHDKKWRVLVEERTEDFGGVRTSWEIVAANKV
;
A
#
# COMPACT_ATOMS: atom_id res chain seq x y z
N MET A 1 35.82 51.28 -15.52
CA MET A 1 36.60 52.32 -16.21
C MET A 1 36.25 52.21 -17.69
N ASN A 2 35.20 52.92 -18.11
CA ASN A 2 35.23 54.22 -18.82
C ASN A 2 35.29 54.00 -20.34
N SER A 3 34.15 54.01 -21.05
CA SER A 3 33.55 55.18 -21.75
C SER A 3 33.76 55.04 -23.28
N PRO A 4 33.16 55.84 -24.19
CA PRO A 4 31.99 56.76 -24.15
C PRO A 4 30.93 56.42 -25.26
N THR A 5 29.64 56.78 -25.22
CA THR A 5 28.89 58.08 -25.30
C THR A 5 28.49 58.55 -26.71
N SER A 6 27.16 58.73 -26.92
CA SER A 6 26.43 59.87 -27.54
C SER A 6 25.00 59.39 -27.93
N THR A 7 23.86 59.77 -27.33
CA THR A 7 23.23 61.08 -27.02
C THR A 7 22.88 61.85 -28.30
N ALA A 8 21.60 61.96 -28.70
CA ALA A 8 20.68 63.10 -28.48
C ALA A 8 19.48 62.92 -29.47
N PHE A 9 18.26 63.47 -29.37
CA PHE A 9 17.52 64.34 -28.43
C PHE A 9 16.01 64.14 -28.76
N ASP A 10 15.15 64.17 -27.75
CA ASP A 10 13.69 64.30 -27.84
C ASP A 10 13.26 65.65 -28.42
N ILE A 11 12.23 65.68 -29.28
CA ILE A 11 11.22 66.75 -29.35
C ILE A 11 9.86 66.13 -29.64
N ALA A 12 8.95 66.24 -28.68
CA ALA A 12 7.52 66.02 -28.85
C ALA A 12 6.84 67.34 -29.26
N GLU A 13 5.98 67.31 -30.28
CA GLU A 13 4.97 68.34 -30.52
C GLU A 13 3.71 67.71 -31.13
N SER A 14 2.56 68.11 -30.57
CA SER A 14 1.21 67.57 -30.78
C SER A 14 0.63 67.77 -32.20
N PRO A 15 -0.37 66.96 -32.63
CA PRO A 15 -1.13 67.14 -33.87
C PRO A 15 -2.32 68.09 -33.67
N PRO A 16 -2.87 68.80 -34.69
CA PRO A 16 -3.87 68.23 -35.64
C PRO A 16 -3.93 69.00 -37.01
N PRO A 17 -4.93 68.89 -37.93
CA PRO A 17 -6.16 68.09 -37.94
C PRO A 17 -6.46 67.30 -39.24
N SER A 18 -7.42 66.40 -39.08
CA SER A 18 -8.34 65.74 -40.01
C SER A 18 -8.37 66.21 -41.47
N VAL A 19 -8.12 65.27 -42.39
CA VAL A 19 -8.70 65.29 -43.73
C VAL A 19 -9.42 63.95 -43.95
N ILE A 20 -10.71 64.09 -44.22
CA ILE A 20 -11.67 63.06 -44.60
C ILE A 20 -11.24 62.49 -45.95
N ALA A 21 -11.09 61.16 -46.04
CA ALA A 21 -11.05 60.46 -47.31
C ALA A 21 -11.86 59.16 -47.17
N ASP A 22 -13.07 59.21 -47.72
CA ASP A 22 -13.92 58.06 -48.02
C ASP A 22 -13.09 56.98 -48.72
N THR A 23 -12.88 55.87 -48.03
CA THR A 23 -12.29 54.66 -48.62
C THR A 23 -13.37 53.60 -48.64
N ALA A 24 -13.78 53.26 -49.87
CA ALA A 24 -14.78 52.28 -50.19
C ALA A 24 -14.58 50.96 -49.43
N SER A 25 -15.65 50.50 -48.77
CA SER A 25 -15.73 49.18 -48.15
C SER A 25 -15.48 48.11 -49.21
N THR A 26 -14.30 47.50 -49.14
CA THR A 26 -14.00 46.25 -49.86
C THR A 26 -14.83 45.13 -49.21
N PRO A 27 -15.65 44.38 -49.95
CA PRO A 27 -16.40 43.26 -49.37
C PRO A 27 -15.43 42.17 -48.93
N ALA A 28 -15.64 41.65 -47.70
CA ALA A 28 -14.82 40.60 -47.11
C ALA A 28 -14.75 39.35 -48.02
N PRO A 29 -13.60 38.65 -48.06
CA PRO A 29 -13.44 37.43 -48.86
C PRO A 29 -14.42 36.36 -48.37
N VAL A 30 -15.23 35.83 -49.29
CA VAL A 30 -16.18 34.75 -49.03
C VAL A 30 -15.43 33.44 -48.89
N THR A 31 -15.39 32.88 -47.68
CA THR A 31 -14.90 31.53 -47.40
C THR A 31 -15.93 30.49 -47.86
N SER A 32 -15.47 29.48 -48.60
CA SER A 32 -16.32 28.39 -49.12
C SER A 32 -16.20 27.15 -48.24
N SER A 33 -17.33 26.53 -47.88
CA SER A 33 -17.39 25.30 -47.08
C SER A 33 -17.05 24.04 -47.89
N ARG A 34 -16.62 22.97 -47.19
CA ARG A 34 -16.22 21.65 -47.73
C ARG A 34 -17.33 20.86 -48.45
N HIS A 35 -18.57 21.33 -48.40
CA HIS A 35 -19.73 20.66 -49.01
C HIS A 35 -19.92 20.96 -50.52
N TYR A 36 -18.85 21.18 -51.28
CA TYR A 36 -18.90 21.52 -52.71
C TYR A 36 -19.06 20.28 -53.60
N ALA A 37 -20.24 20.07 -54.21
CA ALA A 37 -20.47 19.02 -55.22
C ALA A 37 -21.23 19.57 -56.45
N LEU A 38 -21.06 18.98 -57.63
CA LEU A 38 -21.57 19.51 -58.91
C LEU A 38 -22.96 18.91 -59.24
N GLY A 39 -24.05 19.64 -58.96
CA GLY A 39 -25.45 19.29 -59.26
C GLY A 39 -26.42 20.40 -58.78
N ASP A 40 -27.75 20.23 -58.93
CA ASP A 40 -28.87 21.15 -58.56
C ASP A 40 -28.90 21.50 -57.06
N LEU A 41 -27.86 22.18 -56.59
CA LEU A 41 -27.66 22.55 -55.20
C LEU A 41 -28.03 24.01 -54.99
N THR A 42 -28.71 24.29 -53.88
CA THR A 42 -29.10 25.64 -53.47
C THR A 42 -27.99 26.28 -52.63
N PHE A 43 -27.78 27.58 -52.82
CA PHE A 43 -26.81 28.36 -52.06
C PHE A 43 -27.47 29.01 -50.84
N PHE A 44 -26.85 28.81 -49.67
CA PHE A 44 -27.26 29.39 -48.39
C PHE A 44 -26.14 30.27 -47.85
N ARG A 45 -26.48 31.44 -47.31
CA ARG A 45 -25.54 32.34 -46.64
C ARG A 45 -25.83 32.34 -45.14
N VAL A 46 -24.85 31.92 -44.34
CA VAL A 46 -24.94 31.84 -42.87
C VAL A 46 -23.72 32.53 -42.28
N GLU A 47 -23.91 33.62 -41.52
CA GLU A 47 -22.81 34.44 -40.96
C GLU A 47 -21.72 34.82 -41.99
N GLY A 48 -22.12 35.17 -43.22
CA GLY A 48 -21.19 35.52 -44.29
C GLY A 48 -20.47 34.34 -44.95
N THR A 49 -20.63 33.11 -44.44
CA THR A 49 -20.13 31.88 -45.07
C THR A 49 -21.16 31.35 -46.07
N LEU A 50 -20.69 30.92 -47.24
CA LEU A 50 -21.53 30.37 -48.29
C LEU A 50 -21.52 28.83 -48.25
N PHE A 51 -22.71 28.25 -48.08
CA PHE A 51 -22.95 26.81 -48.10
C PHE A 51 -23.66 26.43 -49.39
N ARG A 52 -23.26 25.30 -49.97
CA ARG A 52 -23.91 24.70 -51.14
C ARG A 52 -24.42 23.33 -50.73
N PHE A 53 -25.73 23.14 -50.77
CA PHE A 53 -26.37 21.93 -50.23
C PHE A 53 -27.61 21.53 -51.04
N ASP A 54 -27.94 20.23 -50.99
CA ASP A 54 -29.12 19.70 -51.66
C ASP A 54 -30.35 20.11 -50.84
N ARG A 55 -31.13 21.03 -51.39
CA ARG A 55 -32.30 21.60 -50.73
C ARG A 55 -33.37 20.56 -50.44
N SER A 56 -33.44 19.48 -51.23
CA SER A 56 -34.47 18.45 -51.05
C SER A 56 -34.44 17.81 -49.66
N LEU A 57 -33.25 17.67 -49.05
CA LEU A 57 -33.09 17.13 -47.70
C LEU A 57 -33.55 18.10 -46.61
N LEU A 58 -33.46 19.42 -46.86
CA LEU A 58 -33.98 20.44 -45.96
C LEU A 58 -35.49 20.61 -46.14
N ASP A 59 -35.97 20.60 -47.38
CA ASP A 59 -37.40 20.71 -47.72
C ASP A 59 -38.22 19.52 -47.16
N GLN A 60 -37.61 18.33 -47.01
CA GLN A 60 -38.26 17.17 -46.37
C GLN A 60 -38.49 17.33 -44.87
N GLU A 61 -37.71 18.20 -44.22
CA GLU A 61 -37.69 18.34 -42.76
C GLU A 61 -38.15 19.73 -42.29
N MET A 62 -38.37 20.69 -43.20
CA MET A 62 -38.73 22.07 -42.89
C MET A 62 -40.08 22.49 -43.47
N ASP A 63 -40.90 23.18 -42.68
CA ASP A 63 -42.16 23.78 -43.14
C ASP A 63 -42.01 25.25 -43.62
N THR A 64 -40.84 25.88 -43.42
CA THR A 64 -40.71 27.36 -43.40
C THR A 64 -39.49 27.96 -44.13
N ILE A 65 -38.84 27.25 -45.07
CA ILE A 65 -37.76 27.89 -45.84
C ILE A 65 -38.32 29.08 -46.65
N PRO A 66 -37.69 30.27 -46.58
CA PRO A 66 -38.03 31.37 -47.48
C PRO A 66 -37.94 30.91 -48.95
N ARG A 67 -39.01 31.08 -49.72
CA ARG A 67 -38.97 30.79 -51.17
C ARG A 67 -38.10 31.84 -51.87
N GLY A 68 -36.81 31.53 -52.03
CA GLY A 68 -35.84 32.29 -52.83
C GLY A 68 -35.25 31.43 -53.95
N VAL A 69 -34.67 32.09 -54.97
CA VAL A 69 -34.05 31.43 -56.14
C VAL A 69 -32.76 30.70 -55.74
N GLY A 70 -32.12 31.10 -54.64
CA GLY A 70 -31.02 30.37 -54.00
C GLY A 70 -29.85 30.11 -54.93
N SER A 71 -29.59 31.07 -55.83
CA SER A 71 -28.45 31.06 -56.74
C SER A 71 -27.21 31.58 -56.04
N LYS A 72 -26.05 31.50 -56.71
CA LYS A 72 -24.80 32.01 -56.15
C LYS A 72 -24.84 33.53 -55.98
N GLU A 73 -25.56 34.22 -56.86
CA GLU A 73 -25.74 35.67 -56.89
C GLU A 73 -26.79 36.15 -55.89
N ASP A 74 -27.78 35.29 -55.56
CA ASP A 74 -28.85 35.56 -54.60
C ASP A 74 -29.07 34.35 -53.66
N PRO A 75 -28.15 34.11 -52.70
CA PRO A 75 -28.24 32.98 -51.79
C PRO A 75 -29.32 33.18 -50.73
N ILE A 76 -29.91 32.09 -50.24
CA ILE A 76 -30.88 32.13 -49.15
C ILE A 76 -30.15 32.51 -47.86
N GLU A 77 -30.48 33.67 -47.29
CA GLU A 77 -29.89 34.12 -46.03
C GLU A 77 -30.56 33.46 -44.83
N LEU A 78 -29.78 32.71 -44.05
CA LEU A 78 -30.23 32.19 -42.76
C LEU A 78 -29.66 33.08 -41.65
N LYS A 79 -30.55 33.84 -41.02
CA LYS A 79 -30.22 34.73 -39.90
C LYS A 79 -30.31 33.96 -38.59
N HIS A 80 -29.51 34.36 -37.60
CA HIS A 80 -29.50 33.81 -36.24
C HIS A 80 -28.99 32.37 -36.09
N ILE A 81 -28.30 31.83 -37.10
CA ILE A 81 -27.64 30.51 -37.04
C ILE A 81 -26.14 30.73 -37.18
N ARG A 82 -25.34 30.07 -36.34
CA ARG A 82 -23.88 30.07 -36.50
C ARG A 82 -23.47 29.18 -37.66
N SER A 83 -22.50 29.62 -38.45
CA SER A 83 -21.98 28.85 -39.59
C SER A 83 -21.52 27.44 -39.18
N SER A 84 -20.87 27.29 -38.02
CA SER A 84 -20.43 25.99 -37.49
C SER A 84 -21.59 25.06 -37.10
N ASP A 85 -22.66 25.60 -36.51
CA ASP A 85 -23.81 24.79 -36.10
C ASP A 85 -24.59 24.30 -37.32
N PHE A 86 -24.66 25.13 -38.36
CA PHE A 86 -25.25 24.75 -39.64
C PHE A 86 -24.42 23.65 -40.32
N GLU A 87 -23.10 23.74 -40.32
CA GLU A 87 -22.22 22.69 -40.86
C GLU A 87 -22.45 21.33 -40.16
N ILE A 88 -22.56 21.32 -38.83
CA ILE A 88 -22.88 20.12 -38.03
C ILE A 88 -24.23 19.52 -38.44
N LEU A 89 -25.25 20.35 -38.65
CA LEU A 89 -26.55 19.88 -39.14
C LEU A 89 -26.45 19.26 -40.54
N LEU A 90 -25.72 19.90 -41.46
CA LEU A 90 -25.56 19.38 -42.82
C LEU A 90 -24.81 18.04 -42.85
N ASP A 91 -23.79 17.88 -42.02
CA ASP A 91 -23.10 16.62 -41.81
C ASP A 91 -24.06 15.56 -41.26
N PHE A 92 -24.88 15.90 -40.26
CA PHE A 92 -25.88 15.01 -39.69
C PHE A 92 -26.90 14.54 -40.73
N LEU A 93 -27.47 15.45 -41.52
CA LEU A 93 -28.45 15.11 -42.56
C LEU A 93 -27.84 14.24 -43.67
N LYS A 94 -26.60 14.52 -44.08
CA LYS A 94 -25.90 13.70 -45.08
C LYS A 94 -25.59 12.31 -44.55
N LEU A 95 -25.08 12.20 -43.33
CA LEU A 95 -24.66 10.93 -42.75
C LEU A 95 -25.85 10.09 -42.27
N GLY A 96 -26.86 10.72 -41.68
CA GLY A 96 -28.04 10.05 -41.11
C GLY A 96 -29.04 9.54 -42.14
N ILE A 97 -29.05 10.07 -43.37
CA ILE A 97 -29.97 9.61 -44.44
C ILE A 97 -29.31 8.56 -45.35
N ILE A 98 -27.99 8.60 -45.52
CA ILE A 98 -27.27 7.69 -46.44
C ILE A 98 -26.86 6.37 -45.76
N HIS A 99 -26.75 6.35 -44.43
CA HIS A 99 -26.37 5.15 -43.70
C HIS A 99 -27.23 5.04 -42.42
N ASP A 100 -27.91 3.91 -42.21
CA ASP A 100 -28.58 3.50 -40.95
C ASP A 100 -27.62 3.37 -39.74
N LYS A 101 -26.50 4.08 -39.76
CA LYS A 101 -25.47 4.12 -38.72
C LYS A 101 -25.60 5.45 -38.00
N LYS A 102 -25.83 5.41 -36.69
CA LYS A 102 -25.72 6.57 -35.80
C LYS A 102 -24.41 7.31 -36.14
N PRO A 103 -24.45 8.55 -36.67
CA PRO A 103 -23.23 9.29 -36.92
C PRO A 103 -22.51 9.52 -35.57
N PRO A 104 -21.17 9.57 -35.55
CA PRO A 104 -20.42 9.85 -34.34
C PRO A 104 -20.58 11.33 -33.99
N VAL A 105 -21.71 11.66 -33.38
CA VAL A 105 -22.11 13.01 -32.97
C VAL A 105 -21.82 13.13 -31.48
N THR A 106 -21.00 14.10 -31.10
CA THR A 106 -20.72 14.39 -29.68
C THR A 106 -21.94 15.06 -29.03
N VAL A 107 -22.01 15.09 -27.70
CA VAL A 107 -23.09 15.80 -26.96
C VAL A 107 -23.17 17.29 -27.36
N PHE A 108 -22.01 17.89 -27.66
CA PHE A 108 -21.93 19.27 -28.13
C PHE A 108 -22.60 19.44 -29.50
N ASP A 109 -22.39 18.48 -30.41
CA ASP A 109 -22.98 18.49 -31.75
C ASP A 109 -24.50 18.32 -31.69
N TRP A 110 -25.04 17.52 -30.77
CA TRP A 110 -26.50 17.40 -30.57
C TRP A 110 -27.14 18.71 -30.11
N THR A 111 -26.44 19.49 -29.28
CA THR A 111 -26.94 20.79 -28.82
C THR A 111 -27.03 21.78 -29.98
N SER A 112 -26.01 21.79 -30.86
CA SER A 112 -26.02 22.58 -32.10
C SER A 112 -27.13 22.14 -33.06
N ILE A 113 -27.32 20.83 -33.26
CA ILE A 113 -28.40 20.30 -34.10
C ILE A 113 -29.77 20.73 -33.57
N ILE A 114 -30.03 20.55 -32.27
CA ILE A 114 -31.31 20.94 -31.65
C ILE A 114 -31.56 22.44 -31.82
N ALA A 115 -30.55 23.29 -31.56
CA ALA A 115 -30.68 24.74 -31.67
C ALA A 115 -31.02 25.18 -33.10
N VAL A 116 -30.33 24.62 -34.10
CA VAL A 116 -30.59 24.93 -35.51
C VAL A 116 -31.96 24.40 -35.95
N CYS A 117 -32.33 23.18 -35.56
CA CYS A 117 -33.65 22.62 -35.84
C CYS A 117 -34.79 23.44 -35.22
N CYS A 118 -34.60 24.00 -34.01
CA CYS A 118 -35.56 24.93 -33.41
C CYS A 118 -35.77 26.19 -34.27
N ILE A 119 -34.69 26.78 -34.79
CA ILE A 119 -34.74 28.00 -35.60
C ILE A 119 -35.36 27.72 -36.97
N LEU A 120 -35.05 26.56 -37.55
CA LEU A 120 -35.50 26.13 -38.88
C LEU A 120 -36.86 25.42 -38.87
N GLY A 121 -37.46 25.19 -37.69
CA GLY A 121 -38.75 24.51 -37.57
C GLY A 121 -38.72 23.01 -37.88
N MET A 122 -37.57 22.35 -37.75
CA MET A 122 -37.38 20.93 -38.11
C MET A 122 -37.82 19.97 -36.99
N GLN A 123 -39.13 19.84 -36.77
CA GLN A 123 -39.70 19.12 -35.62
C GLN A 123 -39.30 17.64 -35.54
N ARG A 124 -39.22 16.94 -36.68
CA ARG A 124 -38.87 15.52 -36.73
C ARG A 124 -37.41 15.28 -36.34
N VAL A 125 -36.49 16.05 -36.93
CA VAL A 125 -35.06 16.00 -36.58
C VAL A 125 -34.82 16.43 -35.14
N GLN A 126 -35.52 17.47 -34.66
CA GLN A 126 -35.45 17.90 -33.27
C GLN A 126 -35.88 16.78 -32.31
N LYS A 127 -37.02 16.13 -32.58
CA LYS A 127 -37.52 15.01 -31.76
C LYS A 127 -36.51 13.85 -31.72
N LEU A 128 -35.98 13.47 -32.88
CA LEU A 128 -34.98 12.42 -33.00
C LEU A 128 -33.68 12.75 -32.23
N ALA A 129 -33.22 13.99 -32.31
CA ALA A 129 -32.06 14.47 -31.57
C ALA A 129 -32.28 14.42 -30.05
N CYS A 130 -33.44 14.86 -29.57
CA CYS A 130 -33.81 14.81 -28.15
C CYS A 130 -33.91 13.36 -27.62
N GLU A 131 -34.56 12.46 -28.37
CA GLU A 131 -34.66 11.04 -27.99
C GLU A 131 -33.27 10.38 -27.95
N THR A 132 -32.44 10.63 -28.96
CA THR A 132 -31.08 10.09 -29.02
C THR A 132 -30.20 10.59 -27.87
N LEU A 133 -30.32 11.88 -27.52
CA LEU A 133 -29.61 12.47 -26.39
C LEU A 133 -30.07 11.86 -25.05
N SER A 134 -31.38 11.63 -24.89
CA SER A 134 -31.95 10.97 -23.71
C SER A 134 -31.44 9.53 -23.56
N ASP A 135 -31.39 8.77 -24.65
CA ASP A 135 -30.86 7.40 -24.65
C ASP A 135 -29.37 7.36 -24.28
N GLN A 136 -28.58 8.31 -24.81
CA GLN A 136 -27.16 8.46 -24.46
C GLN A 136 -27.00 8.79 -22.97
N GLN A 137 -27.84 9.67 -22.43
CA GLN A 137 -27.83 10.03 -21.01
C GLN A 137 -28.16 8.82 -20.13
N HIS A 138 -29.19 8.05 -20.46
CA HIS A 138 -29.53 6.82 -19.72
C HIS A 138 -28.36 5.81 -19.73
N THR A 139 -27.75 5.62 -20.89
CA THR A 139 -26.59 4.72 -21.02
C THR A 139 -25.42 5.17 -20.13
N LEU A 140 -25.14 6.48 -20.07
CA LEU A 140 -24.09 7.02 -19.20
C LEU A 140 -24.40 6.83 -17.71
N ILE A 141 -25.66 6.98 -17.32
CA ILE A 141 -26.10 6.75 -15.93
C ILE A 141 -25.91 5.27 -15.55
N ASP A 142 -26.27 4.33 -16.42
CA ASP A 142 -26.10 2.89 -16.18
C ASP A 142 -24.63 2.49 -16.09
N GLN A 143 -23.77 3.09 -16.92
CA GLN A 143 -22.32 2.91 -16.83
C GLN A 143 -21.77 3.43 -15.50
N HIS A 144 -22.20 4.62 -15.07
CA HIS A 144 -21.77 5.18 -13.78
C HIS A 144 -22.22 4.27 -12.62
N LYS A 145 -23.45 3.75 -12.66
CA LYS A 145 -23.96 2.83 -11.64
C LYS A 145 -23.10 1.56 -11.56
N THR A 146 -22.77 0.98 -12.70
CA THR A 146 -21.89 -0.20 -12.79
C THR A 146 -20.50 0.09 -12.20
N LEU A 147 -19.93 1.25 -12.48
CA LEU A 147 -18.62 1.67 -11.93
C LEU A 147 -18.67 1.85 -10.41
N MET A 148 -19.78 2.38 -9.88
CA MET A 148 -19.98 2.48 -8.43
C MET A 148 -20.08 1.11 -7.76
N ASP A 149 -20.78 0.16 -8.37
CA ASP A 149 -20.89 -1.21 -7.85
C ASP A 149 -19.53 -1.93 -7.88
N GLN A 150 -18.72 -1.71 -8.92
CA GLN A 150 -17.34 -2.18 -8.97
C GLN A 150 -16.48 -1.58 -7.87
N HIS A 151 -16.57 -0.26 -7.64
CA HIS A 151 -15.81 0.40 -6.58
C HIS A 151 -16.22 -0.11 -5.20
N LYS A 152 -17.52 -0.33 -4.96
CA LYS A 152 -18.01 -0.95 -3.72
C LYS A 152 -17.43 -2.35 -3.53
N THR A 153 -17.45 -3.18 -4.57
CA THR A 153 -16.89 -4.54 -4.52
C THR A 153 -15.39 -4.51 -4.20
N LEU A 154 -14.65 -3.55 -4.76
CA LEU A 154 -13.23 -3.36 -4.51
C LEU A 154 -12.98 -2.91 -3.05
N LEU A 155 -13.85 -2.06 -2.51
CA LEU A 155 -13.82 -1.66 -1.10
C LEU A 155 -14.07 -2.86 -0.17
N ASP A 156 -15.08 -3.67 -0.45
CA ASP A 156 -15.42 -4.86 0.32
C ASP A 156 -14.27 -5.90 0.27
N GLN A 157 -13.62 -6.04 -0.89
CA GLN A 157 -12.39 -6.85 -1.05
C GLN A 157 -11.24 -6.28 -0.23
N HIS A 158 -11.07 -4.97 -0.20
CA HIS A 158 -10.02 -4.32 0.60
C HIS A 158 -10.27 -4.49 2.11
N GLU A 159 -11.51 -4.34 2.58
CA GLU A 159 -11.88 -4.63 3.97
C GLU A 159 -11.65 -6.09 4.32
N THR A 160 -11.97 -7.02 3.40
CA THR A 160 -11.69 -8.45 3.59
C THR A 160 -10.19 -8.73 3.66
N LEU A 161 -9.38 -8.10 2.80
CA LEU A 161 -7.93 -8.20 2.83
C LEU A 161 -7.33 -7.58 4.09
N LEU A 162 -7.88 -6.49 4.60
CA LEU A 162 -7.49 -5.90 5.88
C LEU A 162 -7.88 -6.79 7.05
N HIS A 163 -9.05 -7.43 7.03
CA HIS A 163 -9.42 -8.42 8.04
C HIS A 163 -8.53 -9.66 7.99
N GLN A 164 -8.16 -10.14 6.79
CA GLN A 164 -7.23 -11.24 6.61
C GLN A 164 -5.80 -10.86 7.03
N GLN A 165 -5.34 -9.64 6.70
CA GLN A 165 -4.07 -9.11 7.18
C GLN A 165 -4.09 -8.88 8.68
N ASN A 166 -5.15 -8.38 9.29
CA ASN A 166 -5.24 -8.23 10.75
C ASN A 166 -5.34 -9.57 11.47
N ALA A 167 -5.93 -10.59 10.82
CA ALA A 167 -5.86 -11.97 11.28
C ALA A 167 -4.46 -12.59 11.10
N SER A 168 -3.64 -12.09 10.17
CA SER A 168 -2.26 -12.54 9.89
C SER A 168 -1.16 -11.68 10.55
N LEU A 169 -1.47 -10.44 10.95
CA LEU A 169 -0.58 -9.45 11.59
C LEU A 169 -0.77 -9.43 13.11
N ASN A 170 -1.85 -10.03 13.61
CA ASN A 170 -1.83 -10.60 14.94
C ASN A 170 -1.00 -11.87 14.87
N ILE A 171 0.30 -11.74 15.13
CA ILE A 171 1.15 -12.60 15.96
C ILE A 171 2.60 -12.21 15.60
N SER A 172 3.06 -11.07 16.14
CA SER A 172 4.28 -11.22 16.91
C SER A 172 3.85 -12.04 18.11
N SER A 173 4.22 -13.33 18.13
CA SER A 173 3.97 -14.21 19.27
C SER A 173 4.79 -13.80 20.48
N ALA A 174 5.63 -12.77 20.37
CA ALA A 174 6.33 -12.12 21.46
C ALA A 174 5.44 -11.97 22.69
N GLY A 175 5.72 -12.75 23.75
CA GLY A 175 4.96 -12.72 24.99
C GLY A 175 3.54 -13.27 24.91
N ALA A 176 3.11 -13.84 23.78
CA ALA A 176 1.79 -14.45 23.65
C ALA A 176 1.64 -15.59 24.67
N GLY A 177 0.54 -15.54 25.43
CA GLY A 177 0.26 -16.46 26.53
C GLY A 177 1.05 -16.22 27.83
N PHE A 178 1.94 -15.23 27.85
CA PHE A 178 2.49 -14.62 29.07
C PHE A 178 1.70 -13.36 29.46
N ASP A 179 0.43 -13.30 29.09
CA ASP A 179 -0.42 -12.11 29.27
C ASP A 179 -0.40 -11.62 30.72
N ARG A 180 -0.26 -10.30 30.89
CA ARG A 180 -0.11 -9.68 32.21
C ARG A 180 -1.32 -9.93 33.12
N ALA A 181 -2.53 -10.04 32.57
CA ALA A 181 -3.72 -10.34 33.36
C ALA A 181 -3.72 -11.79 33.85
N THR A 182 -3.10 -12.70 33.11
CA THR A 182 -3.06 -14.15 33.41
C THR A 182 -1.85 -14.53 34.25
N CYS A 183 -0.65 -14.12 33.85
CA CYS A 183 0.63 -14.51 34.42
C CYS A 183 1.18 -13.49 35.44
N GLY A 184 0.64 -12.27 35.46
CA GLY A 184 1.19 -11.15 36.22
C GLY A 184 2.36 -10.47 35.49
N LEU A 185 2.90 -9.41 36.08
CA LEU A 185 4.08 -8.71 35.53
C LEU A 185 5.36 -9.54 35.68
N TYR A 186 5.43 -10.33 36.75
CA TYR A 186 6.53 -11.22 37.08
C TYR A 186 5.98 -12.61 37.38
N PHE A 187 6.64 -13.64 36.90
CA PHE A 187 6.17 -15.02 37.00
C PHE A 187 7.33 -16.00 37.17
N LEU A 188 6.99 -17.21 37.62
CA LEU A 188 7.87 -18.36 37.65
C LEU A 188 7.46 -19.31 36.53
N ILE A 189 8.45 -19.98 35.94
CA ILE A 189 8.26 -21.02 34.95
C ILE A 189 8.50 -22.36 35.64
N ARG A 190 7.46 -23.19 35.73
CA ARG A 190 7.47 -24.45 36.48
C ARG A 190 7.30 -25.64 35.55
N GLU A 191 8.02 -26.73 35.84
CA GLU A 191 7.71 -28.02 35.22
C GLU A 191 6.30 -28.45 35.64
N LYS A 192 5.48 -28.83 34.66
CA LYS A 192 4.05 -29.10 34.91
C LYS A 192 3.87 -30.24 35.90
N GLY A 193 3.16 -29.97 36.99
CA GLY A 193 2.87 -30.97 38.03
C GLY A 193 4.00 -31.26 39.02
N THR A 194 5.10 -30.48 39.00
CA THR A 194 6.20 -30.65 39.97
C THR A 194 6.47 -29.35 40.74
N VAL A 195 7.44 -29.40 41.66
CA VAL A 195 7.95 -28.22 42.37
C VAL A 195 9.20 -27.62 41.72
N ASN A 196 9.68 -28.22 40.62
CA ASN A 196 10.89 -27.80 39.94
C ASN A 196 10.57 -26.59 39.06
N GLN A 197 11.43 -25.58 39.15
CA GLN A 197 11.25 -24.31 38.46
C GLN A 197 12.49 -23.99 37.65
N LEU A 198 12.29 -23.27 36.55
CA LEU A 198 13.37 -22.70 35.79
C LEU A 198 14.10 -21.66 36.67
N GLY A 199 15.42 -21.69 36.65
CA GLY A 199 16.25 -20.74 37.36
C GLY A 199 17.67 -20.80 36.86
N THR A 200 18.46 -19.82 37.27
CA THR A 200 19.89 -19.76 36.93
C THR A 200 20.69 -20.76 37.76
N TYR A 201 21.72 -21.36 37.16
CA TYR A 201 22.69 -22.18 37.89
C TYR A 201 23.28 -21.42 39.09
N GLU A 202 23.28 -22.06 40.27
CA GLU A 202 23.76 -21.49 41.55
C GLU A 202 23.18 -20.09 41.90
N SER A 203 22.00 -19.73 41.39
CA SER A 203 21.43 -18.38 41.54
C SER A 203 22.33 -17.26 40.97
N SER A 204 23.15 -17.58 39.98
CA SER A 204 24.03 -16.60 39.33
C SER A 204 23.24 -15.56 38.54
N ASN A 205 23.67 -14.31 38.62
CA ASN A 205 23.06 -13.17 37.92
C ASN A 205 23.97 -12.62 36.81
N THR A 206 25.01 -13.36 36.45
CA THR A 206 26.04 -12.95 35.50
C THR A 206 25.66 -13.36 34.08
N GLU A 207 26.31 -12.72 33.10
CA GLU A 207 26.14 -13.11 31.71
C GLU A 207 26.74 -14.50 31.46
N GLY A 208 26.11 -15.31 30.60
CA GLY A 208 26.53 -16.68 30.29
C GLY A 208 25.97 -17.73 31.25
N ALA A 209 25.38 -17.30 32.38
CA ALA A 209 24.78 -18.23 33.34
C ALA A 209 23.68 -19.06 32.68
N GLN A 210 23.81 -20.39 32.76
CA GLN A 210 22.84 -21.33 32.22
C GLN A 210 21.53 -21.30 33.01
N LEU A 211 20.41 -21.40 32.30
CA LEU A 211 19.10 -21.72 32.88
C LEU A 211 18.89 -23.24 32.97
N GLN A 212 18.43 -23.68 34.12
CA GLN A 212 18.20 -25.09 34.44
C GLN A 212 16.94 -25.25 35.29
N LEU A 213 16.47 -26.49 35.45
CA LEU A 213 15.48 -26.84 36.45
C LEU A 213 16.14 -26.94 37.82
N TRP A 214 15.47 -26.36 38.82
CA TRP A 214 15.88 -26.52 40.19
C TRP A 214 14.66 -26.52 41.12
N PRO A 215 14.62 -27.40 42.14
CA PRO A 215 13.57 -27.34 43.14
C PRO A 215 13.68 -26.03 43.91
N ARG A 216 12.54 -25.43 44.24
CA ARG A 216 12.52 -24.28 45.15
C ARG A 216 12.97 -24.76 46.53
N SER A 217 14.17 -24.36 46.97
CA SER A 217 14.61 -24.66 48.33
C SER A 217 14.00 -23.63 49.29
N GLU A 218 13.43 -24.08 50.40
CA GLU A 218 13.06 -23.22 51.51
C GLU A 218 14.35 -22.57 52.06
N GLY A 219 14.62 -21.31 51.70
CA GLY A 219 15.78 -20.54 52.16
C GLY A 219 16.79 -20.12 51.07
N SER A 220 16.69 -20.62 49.84
CA SER A 220 17.49 -20.09 48.71
C SER A 220 16.92 -18.76 48.23
N ASN A 221 17.73 -17.96 47.53
CA ASN A 221 17.33 -16.68 46.96
C ASN A 221 16.28 -16.89 45.85
N THR A 222 15.02 -17.06 46.23
CA THR A 222 13.85 -17.37 45.37
C THR A 222 13.66 -16.40 44.21
N LYS A 223 14.36 -15.26 44.24
CA LYS A 223 14.33 -14.27 43.18
C LYS A 223 15.03 -14.74 41.90
N SER A 224 15.98 -15.67 41.97
CA SER A 224 16.70 -16.21 40.80
C SER A 224 15.85 -17.10 39.87
N GLN A 225 14.59 -17.31 40.24
CA GLN A 225 13.59 -18.10 39.50
C GLN A 225 12.45 -17.22 38.94
N ILE A 226 12.57 -15.90 39.08
CA ILE A 226 11.55 -14.94 38.65
C ILE A 226 11.92 -14.37 37.29
N PHE A 227 10.95 -14.40 36.38
CA PHE A 227 11.09 -13.90 35.02
C PHE A 227 9.97 -12.92 34.66
N PHE A 228 10.17 -12.19 33.57
CA PHE A 228 9.16 -11.36 32.93
C PHE A 228 9.38 -11.34 31.41
N ILE A 229 8.36 -10.96 30.65
CA ILE A 229 8.51 -10.62 29.22
C ILE A 229 8.62 -9.11 29.11
N ASP A 230 9.62 -8.62 28.39
CA ASP A 230 9.74 -7.19 28.13
C ASP A 230 8.97 -6.74 26.87
N ASN A 231 9.00 -5.43 26.59
CA ASN A 231 8.26 -4.85 25.47
C ASN A 231 8.72 -5.36 24.09
N SER A 232 9.85 -6.05 23.99
CA SER A 232 10.34 -6.66 22.74
C SER A 232 9.98 -8.14 22.60
N GLY A 233 9.34 -8.74 23.61
CA GLY A 233 9.02 -10.17 23.59
C GLY A 233 10.08 -11.11 24.14
N ALA A 234 11.21 -10.57 24.62
CA ALA A 234 12.27 -11.40 25.18
C ALA A 234 11.91 -11.79 26.61
N LEU A 235 12.20 -13.05 26.95
CA LEU A 235 12.16 -13.53 28.32
C LEU A 235 13.35 -12.92 29.07
N CYS A 236 13.09 -12.34 30.24
CA CYS A 236 14.09 -11.62 31.01
C CYS A 236 14.12 -12.14 32.44
N HIS A 237 15.32 -12.27 33.00
CA HIS A 237 15.54 -12.67 34.38
C HIS A 237 15.43 -11.47 35.32
N ALA A 238 14.48 -11.52 36.25
CA ALA A 238 14.05 -10.35 37.02
C ALA A 238 15.16 -9.74 37.90
N VAL A 239 16.04 -10.56 38.48
CA VAL A 239 17.10 -10.07 39.39
C VAL A 239 18.21 -9.36 38.64
N SER A 240 18.67 -9.97 37.55
CA SER A 240 19.79 -9.44 36.76
C SER A 240 19.35 -8.37 35.76
N GLY A 241 18.09 -8.39 35.33
CA GLY A 241 17.61 -7.62 34.18
C GLY A 241 18.14 -8.11 32.83
N LEU A 242 18.96 -9.18 32.81
CA LEU A 242 19.47 -9.79 31.59
C LEU A 242 18.36 -10.56 30.88
N ALA A 243 18.43 -10.57 29.54
CA ALA A 243 17.53 -11.35 28.72
C ALA A 243 17.98 -12.81 28.68
N VAL A 244 17.08 -13.71 28.31
CA VAL A 244 17.39 -15.09 27.99
C VAL A 244 17.68 -15.17 26.50
N ASP A 245 18.87 -15.67 26.19
CA ASP A 245 19.31 -15.98 24.84
C ASP A 245 19.54 -17.49 24.70
N ILE A 246 19.65 -17.99 23.48
CA ILE A 246 19.96 -19.39 23.20
C ILE A 246 21.31 -19.46 22.48
N VAL A 247 22.23 -20.22 23.06
CA VAL A 247 23.56 -20.45 22.50
C VAL A 247 23.77 -21.95 22.42
N ASP A 248 23.88 -22.51 21.20
CA ASP A 248 24.00 -23.96 20.96
C ASP A 248 22.90 -24.77 21.69
N ASP A 249 21.63 -24.39 21.48
CA ASP A 249 20.44 -24.90 22.18
C ASP A 249 20.38 -24.64 23.70
N VAL A 250 21.40 -24.03 24.31
CA VAL A 250 21.43 -23.77 25.75
C VAL A 250 20.81 -22.41 26.07
N PRO A 251 19.75 -22.35 26.90
CA PRO A 251 19.23 -21.09 27.39
C PRO A 251 20.20 -20.47 28.41
N VAL A 252 20.66 -19.26 28.14
CA VAL A 252 21.64 -18.53 28.96
C VAL A 252 21.22 -17.09 29.20
N LEU A 253 21.69 -16.49 30.30
CA LEU A 253 21.52 -15.06 30.52
C LEU A 253 22.43 -14.25 29.60
N ARG A 254 21.88 -13.23 28.95
CA ARG A 254 22.60 -12.39 28.01
C ARG A 254 22.31 -10.91 28.16
N GLN A 255 23.38 -10.10 28.05
CA GLN A 255 23.24 -8.66 27.97
C GLN A 255 22.71 -8.24 26.60
N ARG A 256 21.73 -7.33 26.60
CA ARG A 256 21.27 -6.69 25.37
C ARG A 256 22.38 -5.87 24.75
N ARG A 257 22.64 -6.09 23.47
CA ARG A 257 23.61 -5.33 22.68
C ARG A 257 22.91 -4.65 21.53
N PRO A 258 23.42 -3.50 21.05
CA PRO A 258 22.97 -2.94 19.79
C PRO A 258 23.10 -4.01 18.70
N VAL A 259 22.03 -4.25 17.96
CA VAL A 259 22.06 -5.16 16.82
C VAL A 259 22.75 -4.43 15.68
N SER A 260 23.93 -4.90 15.29
CA SER A 260 24.60 -4.38 14.10
C SER A 260 23.85 -4.82 12.84
N GLY A 261 24.06 -4.14 11.69
CA GLY A 261 23.38 -4.48 10.44
C GLY A 261 23.59 -5.92 9.95
N HIS A 262 24.59 -6.63 10.49
CA HIS A 262 24.85 -8.04 10.25
C HIS A 262 24.92 -8.78 11.60
N PRO A 263 23.87 -9.51 12.00
CA PRO A 263 23.86 -10.29 13.24
C PRO A 263 25.07 -11.22 13.35
N ASN A 264 25.58 -11.39 14.56
CA ASN A 264 26.71 -12.28 14.86
C ASN A 264 26.53 -12.90 16.26
N PRO A 265 27.31 -13.95 16.60
CA PRO A 265 27.35 -14.59 17.91
C PRO A 265 27.32 -13.71 19.15
N TRP A 266 27.94 -12.54 19.07
CA TRP A 266 28.06 -11.60 20.17
C TRP A 266 26.91 -10.60 20.19
N SER A 267 26.50 -10.10 19.01
CA SER A 267 25.50 -9.05 18.82
C SER A 267 24.49 -9.49 17.75
N HIS A 268 23.33 -9.94 18.22
CA HIS A 268 22.20 -10.33 17.39
C HIS A 268 20.86 -9.99 18.05
N PRO A 269 19.75 -9.98 17.30
CA PRO A 269 18.41 -9.92 17.88
C PRO A 269 18.16 -11.11 18.81
N LEU A 270 17.65 -10.83 20.01
CA LEU A 270 17.29 -11.87 20.98
C LEU A 270 16.09 -12.69 20.50
N PRO A 271 15.97 -13.97 20.91
CA PRO A 271 14.82 -14.80 20.58
C PRO A 271 13.54 -14.31 21.25
N GLU A 272 12.41 -14.49 20.55
CA GLU A 272 11.08 -14.25 21.09
C GLU A 272 10.56 -15.51 21.80
N PHE A 273 9.95 -15.34 22.97
CA PHE A 273 9.35 -16.43 23.72
C PHE A 273 7.82 -16.30 23.74
N SER A 274 7.12 -17.43 23.62
CA SER A 274 5.67 -17.50 23.75
C SER A 274 5.25 -18.74 24.52
N PHE A 275 4.09 -18.70 25.17
CA PHE A 275 3.54 -19.80 25.94
C PHE A 275 2.17 -20.20 25.39
N ALA A 276 2.03 -21.43 24.91
CA ALA A 276 0.76 -21.93 24.39
C ALA A 276 0.63 -23.43 24.66
N HIS A 277 -0.56 -23.88 25.05
CA HIS A 277 -0.84 -25.31 25.29
C HIS A 277 0.14 -25.97 26.28
N SER A 278 0.50 -25.27 27.36
CA SER A 278 1.52 -25.71 28.33
C SER A 278 2.93 -25.85 27.73
N GLN A 279 3.26 -25.20 26.61
CA GLN A 279 4.60 -25.26 26.01
C GLN A 279 5.18 -23.87 25.86
N ILE A 280 6.48 -23.74 26.14
CA ILE A 280 7.24 -22.52 25.85
C ILE A 280 7.87 -22.70 24.47
N ARG A 281 7.47 -21.88 23.52
CA ARG A 281 7.99 -21.86 22.15
C ARG A 281 9.01 -20.74 22.02
N VAL A 282 10.04 -21.01 21.23
CA VAL A 282 11.16 -20.10 20.97
C VAL A 282 11.16 -19.79 19.48
N LYS A 283 11.25 -18.51 19.13
CA LYS A 283 11.37 -18.05 17.75
C LYS A 283 12.66 -17.26 17.60
N PHE A 284 13.53 -17.73 16.71
CA PHE A 284 14.77 -17.06 16.36
C PHE A 284 14.51 -15.95 15.35
N LEU A 285 15.15 -14.79 15.56
CA LEU A 285 15.08 -13.63 14.68
C LEU A 285 16.33 -13.46 13.79
N SER A 286 17.35 -14.26 14.07
CA SER A 286 18.57 -14.44 13.28
C SER A 286 19.06 -15.86 13.46
N ASP A 287 20.01 -16.28 12.63
CA ASP A 287 20.68 -17.57 12.77
C ASP A 287 21.27 -17.72 14.18
N PRO A 288 20.80 -18.71 14.97
CA PRO A 288 21.29 -18.95 16.33
C PRO A 288 22.59 -19.77 16.36
N SER A 289 23.09 -20.23 15.20
CA SER A 289 24.34 -20.98 15.14
C SER A 289 25.56 -20.12 15.48
N LEU A 290 26.48 -20.71 16.25
CA LEU A 290 27.80 -20.15 16.45
C LEU A 290 28.72 -20.61 15.32
N PRO A 291 29.39 -19.72 14.56
CA PRO A 291 30.43 -20.09 13.62
C PRO A 291 31.50 -20.85 14.40
N SER A 292 31.76 -22.10 14.05
CA SER A 292 32.62 -23.13 14.70
C SER A 292 31.95 -24.12 15.65
N CYS A 293 30.67 -23.93 16.01
CA CYS A 293 29.91 -24.96 16.72
C CYS A 293 29.01 -25.71 15.73
N SER A 294 29.50 -26.88 15.29
CA SER A 294 28.78 -27.86 14.45
C SER A 294 27.88 -27.23 13.39
N ASP A 295 28.44 -26.98 12.19
CA ASP A 295 27.72 -26.55 10.97
C ASP A 295 26.47 -27.43 10.62
N ASP A 296 26.23 -28.51 11.37
CA ASP A 296 25.12 -29.44 11.25
C ASP A 296 23.90 -29.16 12.16
N LEU A 297 23.93 -28.18 13.07
CA LEU A 297 22.82 -27.97 14.03
C LEU A 297 21.54 -27.44 13.39
N TYR A 298 21.66 -26.50 12.45
CA TYR A 298 20.54 -25.92 11.70
C TYR A 298 20.83 -25.92 10.19
N PRO A 299 20.70 -27.06 9.49
CA PRO A 299 21.04 -27.15 8.08
C PRO A 299 20.13 -26.27 7.21
N LYS A 300 20.71 -25.50 6.27
CA LYS A 300 19.99 -24.77 5.20
C LYS A 300 18.89 -23.80 5.70
N ASP A 301 19.23 -22.91 6.62
CA ASP A 301 18.29 -21.90 7.17
C ASP A 301 17.07 -22.52 7.88
N SER A 302 17.17 -23.78 8.32
CA SER A 302 16.07 -24.49 8.99
C SER A 302 15.61 -23.79 10.27
N TRP A 303 16.48 -23.02 10.92
CA TRP A 303 16.16 -22.18 12.08
C TRP A 303 15.01 -21.17 11.80
N ALA A 304 14.84 -20.74 10.54
CA ALA A 304 13.82 -19.76 10.16
C ALA A 304 12.43 -20.40 9.93
N THR A 305 12.40 -21.68 9.56
CA THR A 305 11.16 -22.39 9.18
C THR A 305 10.65 -23.33 10.26
N ASN A 306 11.53 -23.76 11.17
CA ASN A 306 11.23 -24.80 12.14
C ASN A 306 10.64 -24.23 13.43
N ASN A 307 9.95 -25.09 14.18
CA ASN A 307 9.37 -24.73 15.46
C ASN A 307 10.30 -25.20 16.58
N PHE A 308 10.71 -24.29 17.46
CA PHE A 308 11.56 -24.61 18.59
C PHE A 308 10.79 -24.52 19.90
N VAL A 309 11.08 -25.44 20.82
CA VAL A 309 10.45 -25.49 22.14
C VAL A 309 11.48 -25.66 23.23
N LEU A 310 11.19 -25.12 24.41
CA LEU A 310 11.99 -25.36 25.60
C LEU A 310 11.65 -26.74 26.17
N ALA A 311 12.64 -27.61 26.23
CA ALA A 311 12.51 -29.01 26.62
C ALA A 311 13.26 -29.30 27.94
N LEU A 312 12.60 -30.09 28.78
CA LEU A 312 13.05 -30.63 30.05
C LEU A 312 13.79 -31.95 29.83
N HIS A 313 14.75 -32.23 30.71
CA HIS A 313 15.43 -33.52 30.82
C HIS A 313 15.99 -34.02 29.49
N SER A 314 16.64 -33.14 28.73
CA SER A 314 17.21 -33.54 27.44
C SER A 314 18.31 -34.57 27.59
N GLU A 315 18.25 -35.61 26.77
CA GLU A 315 19.30 -36.61 26.64
C GLU A 315 20.47 -36.08 25.80
N LYS A 316 20.22 -35.05 24.96
CA LYS A 316 21.24 -34.42 24.11
C LYS A 316 22.28 -33.74 25.00
N ASN A 317 23.56 -34.03 24.75
CA ASN A 317 24.66 -33.30 25.37
C ASN A 317 24.77 -31.89 24.78
N PHE A 318 25.29 -30.97 25.56
CA PHE A 318 25.45 -29.58 25.14
C PHE A 318 26.86 -29.09 25.46
N HIS A 319 27.32 -28.10 24.69
CA HIS A 319 28.55 -27.38 24.99
C HIS A 319 28.26 -26.09 25.74
N THR A 320 29.15 -25.74 26.66
CA THR A 320 29.19 -24.41 27.24
C THR A 320 30.23 -23.58 26.50
N HIS A 321 29.86 -22.35 26.15
CA HIS A 321 30.70 -21.47 25.37
C HIS A 321 31.43 -20.46 26.25
N PRO A 322 32.74 -20.62 26.56
CA PRO A 322 33.52 -19.58 27.22
C PRO A 322 33.48 -18.27 26.45
N ILE A 323 33.69 -17.16 27.16
CA ILE A 323 33.73 -15.83 26.53
C ILE A 323 34.77 -15.73 25.40
N ALA A 324 35.83 -16.56 25.47
CA ALA A 324 36.85 -16.67 24.45
C ALA A 324 36.29 -17.08 23.08
N ASP A 325 35.23 -17.90 23.04
CA ASP A 325 34.58 -18.33 21.80
C ASP A 325 33.99 -17.12 21.05
N PHE A 326 33.55 -16.09 21.78
CA PHE A 326 32.99 -14.87 21.21
C PHE A 326 34.04 -13.80 20.89
N SER A 327 35.31 -14.00 21.27
CA SER A 327 36.37 -12.99 21.18
C SER A 327 36.55 -12.32 19.82
N PRO A 328 36.35 -13.00 18.65
CA PRO A 328 36.45 -12.34 17.35
C PRO A 328 35.43 -11.21 17.14
N TRP A 329 34.31 -11.25 17.85
CA TRP A 329 33.20 -10.29 17.70
C TRP A 329 33.09 -9.29 18.85
N ILE A 330 33.89 -9.44 19.91
CA ILE A 330 33.90 -8.52 21.04
C ILE A 330 34.79 -7.31 20.68
N PRO A 331 34.25 -6.08 20.68
CA PRO A 331 35.07 -4.89 20.47
C PRO A 331 36.15 -4.76 21.54
N ALA A 332 37.39 -4.44 21.14
CA ALA A 332 38.52 -4.29 22.06
C ALA A 332 38.26 -3.28 23.20
N THR A 333 37.38 -2.30 22.96
CA THR A 333 36.97 -1.29 23.95
C THR A 333 36.14 -1.83 25.11
N VAL A 334 35.54 -3.01 24.96
CA VAL A 334 34.70 -3.65 26.00
C VAL A 334 35.29 -4.98 26.49
N THR A 335 36.42 -5.42 25.95
CA THR A 335 37.10 -6.63 26.41
C THR A 335 37.48 -6.48 27.89
N GLY A 336 37.02 -7.42 28.73
CA GLY A 336 37.28 -7.42 30.18
C GLY A 336 36.41 -6.46 31.00
N SER A 337 35.46 -5.75 30.38
CA SER A 337 34.58 -4.80 31.09
C SER A 337 33.31 -5.43 31.68
N PHE A 338 33.09 -6.73 31.48
CA PHE A 338 31.89 -7.43 31.92
C PHE A 338 32.24 -8.83 32.44
N GLN A 339 31.44 -9.30 33.41
CA GLN A 339 31.60 -10.61 34.00
C GLN A 339 30.80 -11.63 33.19
N TYR A 340 31.48 -12.67 32.73
CA TYR A 340 30.89 -13.78 31.97
C TYR A 340 31.22 -15.10 32.67
N GLU A 341 30.20 -15.89 32.97
CA GLU A 341 30.31 -17.16 33.68
C GLU A 341 29.77 -18.30 32.82
N THR A 342 30.52 -19.40 32.75
CA THR A 342 30.19 -20.54 31.89
C THR A 342 29.93 -21.81 32.66
N ARG A 343 29.66 -21.65 33.97
CA ARG A 343 29.28 -22.78 34.80
C ARG A 343 27.91 -23.28 34.34
N ALA A 344 27.84 -24.59 34.22
CA ALA A 344 26.66 -25.28 33.77
C ALA A 344 26.48 -26.56 34.57
N ASN A 345 25.23 -27.00 34.63
CA ASN A 345 24.89 -28.28 35.18
C ASN A 345 24.72 -29.29 34.06
N HIS A 346 25.61 -30.27 34.02
CA HIS A 346 25.52 -31.36 33.04
C HIS A 346 24.63 -32.52 33.50
N ASP A 347 24.05 -32.47 34.71
CA ASP A 347 23.08 -33.49 35.15
C ASP A 347 21.80 -33.41 34.30
N LYS A 348 21.47 -34.53 33.66
CA LYS A 348 20.26 -34.69 32.82
C LYS A 348 18.98 -34.38 33.59
N LYS A 349 18.96 -34.63 34.91
CA LYS A 349 17.80 -34.34 35.76
C LYS A 349 17.45 -32.85 35.79
N TRP A 350 18.44 -31.96 35.69
CA TRP A 350 18.22 -30.52 35.81
C TRP A 350 18.29 -29.79 34.48
N ARG A 351 18.56 -30.53 33.41
CA ARG A 351 18.85 -29.98 32.09
C ARG A 351 17.61 -29.40 31.42
N VAL A 352 17.77 -28.21 30.86
CA VAL A 352 16.80 -27.54 29.98
C VAL A 352 17.52 -27.12 28.72
N LEU A 353 17.03 -27.53 27.55
CA LEU A 353 17.57 -27.16 26.24
C LEU A 353 16.45 -26.72 25.31
N VAL A 354 16.79 -26.03 24.23
CA VAL A 354 15.90 -25.78 23.12
C VAL A 354 16.00 -26.94 22.14
N GLU A 355 14.87 -27.46 21.68
CA GLU A 355 14.83 -28.57 20.73
C GLU A 355 13.93 -28.19 19.55
N GLU A 356 14.35 -28.60 18.35
CA GLU A 356 13.47 -28.58 17.18
C GLU A 356 12.32 -29.56 17.40
N ARG A 357 11.11 -29.10 17.10
CA ARG A 357 9.90 -29.88 17.24
C ARG A 357 9.50 -30.47 15.89
N THR A 358 9.45 -31.80 15.82
CA THR A 358 9.00 -32.54 14.62
C THR A 358 7.54 -33.01 14.69
N GLU A 359 6.91 -33.05 15.88
CA GLU A 359 5.52 -33.53 16.06
C GLU A 359 4.70 -32.71 17.08
N ASP A 360 3.37 -32.84 17.04
CA ASP A 360 2.42 -31.96 17.71
C ASP A 360 1.84 -32.50 19.05
N PHE A 361 2.00 -31.70 20.11
CA PHE A 361 1.36 -31.66 21.45
C PHE A 361 1.90 -32.52 22.61
N GLY A 362 2.23 -31.83 23.72
CA GLY A 362 1.92 -32.30 25.08
C GLY A 362 2.82 -33.34 25.73
N GLY A 363 3.98 -33.65 25.13
CA GLY A 363 4.95 -34.54 25.76
C GLY A 363 5.37 -34.04 27.15
N VAL A 364 5.54 -34.96 28.11
CA VAL A 364 5.94 -34.66 29.50
C VAL A 364 7.17 -33.73 29.54
N ARG A 365 8.12 -33.95 28.62
CA ARG A 365 9.35 -33.17 28.50
C ARG A 365 9.19 -31.73 27.99
N THR A 366 8.03 -31.32 27.49
CA THR A 366 7.83 -29.93 26.99
C THR A 366 6.72 -29.22 27.73
N SER A 367 6.22 -29.81 28.82
CA SER A 367 5.05 -29.33 29.55
C SER A 367 5.46 -28.42 30.72
N TRP A 368 5.05 -27.16 30.62
CA TRP A 368 5.33 -26.07 31.56
C TRP A 368 4.05 -25.46 32.13
N GLU A 369 4.18 -24.86 33.30
CA GLU A 369 3.17 -24.05 33.97
C GLU A 369 3.74 -22.68 34.31
N ILE A 370 2.96 -21.62 34.06
CA ILE A 370 3.33 -20.26 34.44
C ILE A 370 2.62 -19.90 35.73
N VAL A 371 3.37 -19.53 36.76
CA VAL A 371 2.85 -19.20 38.08
C VAL A 371 3.17 -17.74 38.39
N ALA A 372 2.15 -16.94 38.71
CA ALA A 372 2.37 -15.53 39.05
C ALA A 372 3.23 -15.41 40.33
N ALA A 373 4.25 -14.56 40.31
CA ALA A 373 5.22 -14.46 41.41
C ALA A 373 4.61 -13.95 42.72
N ASN A 374 3.49 -13.22 42.65
CA ASN A 374 2.75 -12.72 43.81
C ASN A 374 1.84 -13.77 44.49
N LYS A 375 1.69 -14.96 43.89
CA LYS A 375 0.85 -16.05 44.43
C LYS A 375 1.65 -17.13 45.17
N VAL A 376 2.95 -16.89 45.40
CA VAL A 376 3.96 -17.92 45.69
C VAL A 376 4.81 -17.58 46.90
#